data_AF-A0A564Z5R1-F1
#
_entry.id   AF-A0A564Z5R1-F1
#
_cell.length_a   1.000
_cell.length_b   1.000
_cell.length_c   1.000
_cell.angle_alpha   90.00
_cell.angle_beta   90.00
_cell.angle_gamma   90.00
#
_symmetry.space_group_name_H-M   'P 1'
#
loop_
_entity.id
_entity.type
_entity.pdbx_description
1 polymer ?
#
loop_
_entity_poly.entity_id
_entity_poly.type
_entity_poly.pdbx_seq_one_letter_code
_entity_poly.pdbx_strand_id
1 'polypeptide(L)'
;YNTSTIRISAPYGLRDTDDLQIECITSTGKQADMSIIISDLCGRGYTKCKDGACISVSQLCDGTPHCSDRSDEDNRFCQEPIRPPVPLPQVIVSPPKIDIP
;
A
#
# COMPACT_ATOMS: atom_id res chain seq x y z
N TYR A 1 10.19 -32.55 20.07
CA TYR A 1 9.24 -31.44 20.01
C TYR A 1 9.32 -30.83 18.61
N ASN A 2 8.38 -31.17 17.72
CA ASN A 2 8.32 -30.60 16.36
C ASN A 2 7.47 -29.34 16.40
N THR A 3 8.07 -28.18 16.67
CA THR A 3 7.33 -26.91 16.74
C THR A 3 7.42 -26.19 15.40
N SER A 4 6.77 -26.73 14.37
CA SER A 4 6.62 -26.07 13.06
C SER A 4 5.54 -24.99 13.11
N THR A 5 5.66 -24.06 14.07
CA THR A 5 4.71 -22.95 14.23
C THR A 5 5.30 -21.67 13.65
N ILE A 6 4.57 -21.06 12.72
CA ILE A 6 4.90 -19.74 12.17
C ILE A 6 4.11 -18.70 12.99
N ARG A 7 4.83 -17.78 13.65
CA ARG A 7 4.21 -16.67 14.39
C ARG A 7 4.23 -15.42 13.51
N ILE A 8 3.05 -15.01 13.08
CA ILE A 8 2.85 -13.77 12.32
C ILE A 8 2.36 -12.71 13.31
N SER A 9 2.99 -11.55 13.32
CA SER A 9 2.63 -10.43 14.20
C SER A 9 2.46 -9.17 13.37
N ALA A 10 1.25 -8.64 13.36
CA ALA A 10 0.90 -7.36 12.73
C ALA A 10 0.54 -6.35 13.84
N PRO A 11 1.53 -5.80 14.57
CA PRO A 11 1.28 -4.95 15.75
C PRO A 11 0.52 -3.66 15.43
N TYR A 12 0.54 -3.24 14.17
CA TYR A 12 -0.18 -2.07 13.67
C TYR A 12 -1.37 -2.42 12.78
N GLY A 13 -1.67 -3.72 12.64
CA GLY A 13 -2.69 -4.22 11.72
C GLY A 13 -2.16 -4.50 10.31
N LEU A 14 -3.07 -4.93 9.46
CA LEU A 14 -2.86 -5.26 8.06
C LEU A 14 -3.77 -4.36 7.21
N ARG A 15 -3.33 -4.02 6.01
CA ARG A 15 -4.05 -3.15 5.08
C ARG A 15 -5.11 -3.97 4.34
N ASP A 16 -6.28 -3.36 4.14
CA ASP A 16 -7.46 -4.01 3.54
C ASP A 16 -7.43 -4.06 2.00
N THR A 17 -6.56 -3.27 1.36
CA THR A 17 -6.51 -3.20 -0.11
C THR A 17 -5.67 -4.29 -0.77
N ASP A 18 -4.89 -5.04 0.01
CA ASP A 18 -3.96 -6.04 -0.49
C ASP A 18 -4.22 -7.35 0.23
N ASP A 19 -4.76 -8.34 -0.50
CA ASP A 19 -4.97 -9.68 0.04
C ASP A 19 -3.62 -10.28 0.46
N LEU A 20 -3.45 -10.55 1.76
CA LEU A 20 -2.23 -11.17 2.26
C LEU A 20 -2.32 -12.69 2.09
N GLN A 21 -1.63 -13.20 1.06
CA GLN A 21 -1.45 -14.64 0.84
C GLN A 21 -0.12 -15.10 1.43
N ILE A 22 -0.18 -16.05 2.37
CA ILE A 22 1.00 -16.67 2.96
C ILE A 22 1.21 -18.02 2.30
N GLU A 23 2.38 -18.20 1.71
CA GLU A 23 2.78 -19.45 1.10
C GLU A 23 3.69 -20.23 2.04
N CYS A 24 3.30 -21.46 2.36
CA CYS A 24 4.10 -22.37 3.17
C CYS A 24 4.72 -23.43 2.27
N ILE A 25 6.05 -23.44 2.15
CA ILE A 25 6.80 -24.45 1.39
C ILE A 25 7.59 -25.33 2.36
N THR A 26 7.42 -26.65 2.23
CA THR A 26 8.17 -27.65 3.01
C THR A 26 9.46 -28.06 2.29
N SER A 27 10.42 -28.64 3.01
CA SER A 27 11.68 -29.15 2.43
C SER A 27 11.48 -30.26 1.39
N THR A 28 10.31 -30.91 1.37
CA THR A 28 9.91 -31.91 0.37
C THR A 28 9.23 -31.30 -0.86
N GLY A 29 9.16 -29.97 -0.95
CA GLY A 29 8.55 -29.23 -2.06
C GLY A 29 7.03 -29.13 -2.00
N LYS A 30 6.39 -29.63 -0.94
CA LYS A 30 4.93 -29.47 -0.77
C LYS A 30 4.63 -28.03 -0.37
N GLN A 31 3.73 -27.41 -1.13
CA GLN A 31 3.30 -26.02 -1.00
C GLN A 31 1.82 -25.97 -0.61
N ALA A 32 1.45 -25.06 0.27
CA ALA A 32 0.07 -24.76 0.61
C ALA A 32 -0.08 -23.26 0.83
N ASP A 33 -1.16 -22.68 0.33
CA ASP A 33 -1.51 -21.29 0.53
C ASP A 33 -2.44 -21.11 1.72
N MET A 34 -2.23 -20.03 2.46
CA MET A 34 -3.09 -19.60 3.55
C MET A 34 -3.42 -18.12 3.34
N SER A 35 -4.66 -17.83 2.98
CA SER A 35 -5.17 -16.47 2.78
C SER A 35 -5.67 -15.88 4.09
N ILE A 36 -5.13 -14.72 4.51
CA ILE A 36 -5.71 -13.92 5.60
C ILE A 36 -6.68 -12.93 4.98
N ILE A 37 -7.98 -13.13 5.21
CA ILE A 37 -9.03 -12.26 4.69
C ILE A 37 -9.39 -11.23 5.75
N ILE A 38 -9.25 -9.95 5.43
CA ILE A 38 -9.75 -8.84 6.23
C ILE A 38 -11.13 -8.49 5.68
N SER A 39 -12.11 -8.32 6.57
CA SER A 39 -13.46 -7.94 6.14
C SER A 39 -13.49 -6.49 5.69
N ASP A 40 -13.57 -6.28 4.37
CA ASP A 40 -13.85 -4.99 3.75
C ASP A 40 -15.29 -4.57 4.03
N LEU A 41 -15.45 -3.58 4.91
CA LEU A 41 -16.72 -2.98 5.28
C LEU A 41 -17.05 -1.73 4.45
N CYS A 42 -16.04 -1.18 3.76
CA CYS A 42 -16.16 0.07 3.01
C CYS A 42 -16.55 -0.18 1.55
N GLY A 43 -16.29 -1.38 1.04
CA GLY A 43 -16.62 -1.81 -0.30
C GLY A 43 -15.55 -1.46 -1.32
N ARG A 44 -15.70 -2.00 -2.53
CA ARG A 44 -14.70 -1.86 -3.60
C ARG A 44 -14.40 -0.39 -3.91
N GLY A 45 -13.09 -0.06 -3.93
CA GLY A 45 -12.61 1.29 -4.21
C GLY A 45 -12.58 2.20 -2.97
N TYR A 46 -12.93 1.68 -1.80
CA TYR A 46 -12.76 2.37 -0.53
C TYR A 46 -11.80 1.60 0.38
N THR A 47 -11.23 2.30 1.35
CA THR A 47 -10.35 1.76 2.38
C THR A 47 -10.74 2.32 3.74
N LYS A 48 -10.47 1.55 4.79
CA LYS A 48 -10.87 1.88 6.16
C LYS A 48 -9.72 2.54 6.92
N CYS A 49 -9.99 3.74 7.45
CA CYS A 49 -9.15 4.40 8.44
C CYS A 49 -9.05 3.57 9.73
N LYS A 50 -8.04 3.83 10.56
CA LYS A 50 -7.93 3.16 11.86
C LYS A 50 -9.10 3.51 12.79
N ASP A 51 -9.67 4.71 12.65
CA ASP A 51 -10.87 5.16 13.37
C ASP A 51 -12.16 4.48 12.87
N GLY A 52 -12.10 3.76 11.74
CA GLY A 52 -13.24 3.04 11.16
C GLY A 52 -13.98 3.80 10.06
N ALA A 53 -13.60 5.05 9.78
CA ALA A 53 -14.12 5.81 8.64
C ALA A 53 -13.69 5.19 7.30
N CYS A 54 -14.53 5.30 6.28
CA CYS A 54 -14.24 4.84 4.93
C CYS A 54 -13.86 6.01 4.04
N ILE A 55 -12.72 5.92 3.38
CA ILE A 55 -12.23 6.91 2.40
C ILE A 55 -11.97 6.24 1.07
N SER A 56 -11.90 7.02 -0.02
CA SER A 56 -11.56 6.47 -1.33
C SER A 56 -10.13 5.93 -1.32
N VAL A 57 -9.87 4.82 -2.03
CA VAL A 57 -8.49 4.33 -2.22
C VAL A 57 -7.59 5.36 -2.90
N SER A 58 -8.16 6.29 -3.68
CA SER A 58 -7.41 7.39 -4.31
C SER A 58 -6.93 8.45 -3.33
N GLN A 59 -7.50 8.47 -2.12
CA GLN A 59 -7.16 9.42 -1.04
C GLN A 59 -6.10 8.84 -0.10
N LEU A 60 -5.66 7.60 -0.32
CA LEU A 60 -4.63 6.95 0.48
C LEU A 60 -3.24 7.38 -0.02
N CYS A 61 -2.38 7.84 0.88
CA CYS A 61 -1.01 8.27 0.59
C CYS A 61 -0.93 9.40 -0.46
N ASP A 62 -1.94 10.28 -0.53
CA ASP A 62 -2.02 11.37 -1.49
C ASP A 62 -1.38 12.68 -0.96
N GLY A 63 -0.91 12.67 0.29
CA GLY A 63 -0.27 13.80 0.96
C GLY A 63 -1.25 14.71 1.70
N THR A 64 -2.56 14.42 1.67
CA THR A 64 -3.60 15.15 2.38
C THR A 64 -4.28 14.23 3.39
N PRO A 65 -4.36 14.61 4.68
CA PRO A 65 -5.06 13.79 5.66
C PRO A 65 -6.57 13.81 5.44
N HIS A 66 -7.13 12.65 5.09
CA HIS A 66 -8.55 12.39 4.94
C HIS A 66 -9.15 11.66 6.15
N CYS A 67 -8.34 10.85 6.84
CA CYS A 67 -8.76 10.26 8.10
C CYS A 67 -8.59 11.25 9.26
N SER A 68 -9.52 11.24 10.22
CA SER A 68 -9.43 12.03 11.46
C SER A 68 -8.13 11.77 12.24
N ASP A 69 -7.65 10.54 12.21
CA ASP A 69 -6.42 10.08 12.85
C ASP A 69 -5.20 10.08 11.90
N ARG A 70 -5.39 10.53 10.66
CA ARG A 70 -4.36 10.60 9.60
C ARG A 70 -3.73 9.24 9.24
N SER A 71 -4.42 8.13 9.53
CA SER A 71 -3.91 6.79 9.21
C SER A 71 -3.70 6.55 7.72
N ASP A 72 -4.42 7.29 6.88
CA ASP A 72 -4.29 7.27 5.43
C ASP A 72 -2.94 7.79 4.91
N GLU A 73 -2.25 8.59 5.72
CA GLU A 73 -0.93 9.18 5.44
C GLU A 73 0.16 8.61 6.36
N ASP A 74 -0.09 7.47 7.02
CA ASP A 74 0.88 6.84 7.89
C ASP A 74 1.99 6.18 7.06
N ASN A 75 3.20 6.73 7.17
CA ASN A 75 4.40 6.29 6.46
C ASN A 75 4.75 4.79 6.66
N ARG A 76 4.18 4.12 7.68
CA ARG A 76 4.34 2.67 7.87
C ARG A 76 3.57 1.85 6.82
N PHE A 77 2.46 2.39 6.32
CA PHE A 77 1.61 1.77 5.30
C PHE A 77 1.78 2.44 3.93
N CYS A 78 2.18 3.71 3.92
CA CYS A 78 2.65 4.45 2.75
C CYS A 78 4.15 4.23 2.52
N GLN A 79 4.55 2.99 2.25
CA GLN A 79 5.88 2.72 1.71
C GLN A 79 5.77 2.62 0.18
N GLU A 80 6.35 3.60 -0.52
CA GLU A 80 6.57 3.46 -1.96
C GLU A 80 7.49 2.27 -2.24
N PRO A 81 7.16 1.48 -3.28
CA PRO A 81 7.87 1.73 -4.52
C PRO A 81 6.87 2.17 -5.58
N ILE A 82 7.21 3.26 -6.27
CA ILE A 82 6.49 3.89 -7.38
C ILE A 82 5.28 4.74 -6.93
N ARG A 83 5.55 5.98 -6.49
CA ARG A 83 4.74 7.09 -7.02
C ARG A 83 4.74 6.95 -8.55
N PRO A 84 3.62 6.76 -9.25
CA PRO A 84 3.58 7.23 -10.63
C PRO A 84 4.00 8.70 -10.56
N PRO A 85 5.00 9.14 -11.35
CA PRO A 85 5.55 10.46 -11.22
C PRO A 85 4.40 11.46 -11.27
N VAL A 86 4.29 12.28 -10.22
CA VAL A 86 3.52 13.50 -10.29
C VAL A 86 3.93 14.16 -11.61
N PRO A 87 2.99 14.50 -12.51
CA PRO A 87 3.34 15.40 -13.59
C PRO A 87 3.75 16.71 -12.91
N LEU A 88 5.05 16.88 -12.70
CA LEU A 88 5.61 18.21 -12.56
C LEU A 88 5.02 19.03 -13.72
N PRO A 89 4.59 20.29 -13.51
CA PRO A 89 4.34 21.16 -14.65
C PRO A 89 5.61 21.12 -15.47
N GLN A 90 5.51 20.50 -16.64
CA GLN A 90 6.58 20.33 -17.61
C GLN A 90 7.29 21.68 -17.73
N VAL A 91 8.49 21.76 -17.16
CA VAL A 91 9.36 22.92 -17.34
C VAL A 91 9.78 22.84 -18.80
N ILE A 92 9.02 23.52 -19.65
CA ILE A 92 9.31 23.63 -21.07
C ILE A 92 10.57 24.47 -21.19
N VAL A 93 11.74 23.81 -21.17
CA VAL A 93 12.96 24.44 -21.68
C VAL A 93 12.92 24.35 -23.19
N SER A 94 12.12 25.21 -23.82
CA SER A 94 12.27 25.50 -25.24
C SER A 94 13.68 26.10 -25.44
N PRO A 95 14.42 25.67 -26.47
CA PRO A 95 15.81 26.12 -26.62
C PRO A 95 15.85 27.60 -27.04
N PRO A 96 16.74 28.44 -26.49
CA PRO A 96 17.26 29.52 -27.30
C PRO A 96 18.22 28.86 -28.31
N LYS A 97 17.78 28.75 -29.57
CA LYS A 97 18.72 28.49 -30.67
C LYS A 97 19.84 29.53 -30.56
N ILE A 98 21.09 29.09 -30.45
CA ILE A 98 22.25 29.96 -30.67
C ILE A 98 22.72 29.65 -32.08
N ASP A 99 22.47 30.60 -32.98
CA ASP A 99 23.04 30.59 -34.32
C ASP A 99 24.49 31.05 -34.18
N ILE A 100 25.43 30.22 -34.63
CA ILE A 100 26.87 30.55 -34.64
C ILE A 100 27.26 30.81 -36.10
N PRO A 101 27.88 31.96 -36.43
CA PRO A 101 28.33 32.30 -37.78
C PRO A 101 29.52 31.46 -38.27
#